data_AF-A0A4Q3IR64-F1
#
_entry.id   AF-A0A4Q3IR64-F1
#
_cell.length_a   1.000
_cell.length_b   1.000
_cell.length_c   1.000
_cell.angle_alpha   90.00
_cell.angle_beta   90.00
_cell.angle_gamma   90.00
#
_symmetry.space_group_name_H-M   'P 1'
#
loop_
_entity.id
_entity.type
_entity.pdbx_description
1 polymer ?
#
loop_
_entity_poly.entity_id
_entity_poly.type
_entity_poly.pdbx_seq_one_letter_code
_entity_poly.pdbx_strand_id
1 'polypeptide(L)'
;GMLGLAIPHFLLALIFLYFANIWFGTSIGGLVDPQYLNQPMSWAKFKSVLEHLWIPVIIIGAGGTAGMIRKLRANLLDELQKQYYVTARAKGLPPGKALRKYPLRMALNFFISDIGDILPSIVSGAEIVAIVLSLQTTGPLLIRALQSQDMYLAGSFLMFLSFLTVIGVLISDIALAILDPRIRLQGTATK
;
A
#
# COMPACT_ATOMS: atom_id res chain seq x y z
N GLY A 1 -3.58 -9.12 -13.21
CA GLY A 1 -4.49 -9.11 -12.04
C GLY A 1 -4.11 -10.22 -11.08
N MET A 2 -4.63 -11.44 -11.28
CA MET A 2 -4.42 -12.56 -10.34
C MET A 2 -2.97 -13.06 -10.29
N LEU A 3 -2.23 -13.01 -11.41
CA LEU A 3 -0.81 -13.39 -11.45
C LEU A 3 0.08 -12.56 -10.51
N GLY A 4 -0.18 -11.26 -10.35
CA GLY A 4 0.61 -10.38 -9.48
C GLY A 4 0.30 -10.52 -7.98
N LEU A 5 -0.80 -11.19 -7.63
CA LEU A 5 -1.14 -11.55 -6.24
C LEU A 5 -0.76 -13.00 -5.92
N ALA A 6 -0.76 -13.87 -6.93
CA ALA A 6 -0.33 -15.26 -6.79
C ALA A 6 1.19 -15.39 -6.61
N ILE A 7 1.96 -14.42 -7.13
CA ILE A 7 3.41 -14.36 -6.91
C ILE A 7 3.66 -13.57 -5.62
N PRO A 8 4.24 -14.17 -4.57
CA PRO A 8 4.59 -13.46 -3.35
C PRO A 8 5.52 -12.27 -3.64
N HIS A 9 5.28 -11.12 -3.01
CA HIS A 9 6.07 -9.91 -3.27
C HIS A 9 7.57 -10.10 -3.00
N PHE A 10 7.94 -10.92 -2.01
CA PHE A 10 9.33 -11.27 -1.75
C PHE A 10 9.96 -12.09 -2.90
N LEU A 11 9.18 -12.92 -3.60
CA LEU A 11 9.66 -13.71 -4.73
C LEU A 11 9.91 -12.81 -5.94
N LEU A 12 9.02 -11.83 -6.19
CA LEU A 12 9.29 -10.77 -7.17
C LEU A 12 10.55 -10.00 -6.80
N ALA A 13 10.72 -9.65 -5.53
CA ALA A 13 11.92 -8.97 -5.05
C ALA A 13 13.20 -9.78 -5.33
N LEU A 14 13.18 -11.10 -5.10
CA LEU A 14 14.29 -12.00 -5.42
C LEU A 14 14.59 -12.07 -6.92
N ILE A 15 13.56 -12.19 -7.76
CA ILE A 15 13.71 -12.24 -9.22
C ILE A 15 14.33 -10.93 -9.72
N PHE A 16 13.81 -9.78 -9.27
CA PHE A 16 14.37 -8.48 -9.64
C PHE A 16 15.80 -8.31 -9.13
N LEU A 17 16.09 -8.73 -7.90
CA LEU A 17 17.45 -8.70 -7.34
C LEU A 17 18.42 -9.53 -8.19
N TYR A 18 18.01 -10.74 -8.60
CA TYR A 18 18.81 -11.63 -9.44
C TYR A 18 19.12 -11.03 -10.82
N PHE A 19 18.09 -10.54 -11.52
CA PHE A 19 18.28 -9.92 -12.83
C PHE A 19 19.07 -8.63 -12.76
N ALA A 20 18.80 -7.79 -11.75
CA ALA A 20 19.53 -6.56 -11.58
C ALA A 20 21.01 -6.84 -11.28
N ASN A 21 21.34 -7.87 -10.49
CA ASN A 21 22.73 -8.23 -10.17
C ASN A 21 23.50 -8.66 -11.42
N ILE A 22 22.87 -9.45 -12.30
CA ILE A 22 23.48 -9.92 -13.55
C ILE A 22 23.70 -8.77 -14.55
N TRP A 23 22.73 -7.86 -14.67
CA TRP A 23 22.75 -6.83 -15.70
C TRP A 23 23.50 -5.56 -15.29
N PHE A 24 23.47 -5.19 -14.01
CA PHE A 24 24.04 -3.93 -13.54
C PHE A 24 25.32 -4.11 -12.70
N GLY A 25 25.67 -5.34 -12.29
CA GLY A 25 26.93 -5.64 -11.59
C GLY A 25 27.09 -4.95 -10.22
N THR A 26 26.08 -4.21 -9.76
CA THR A 26 26.07 -3.51 -8.47
C THR A 26 25.37 -4.36 -7.42
N SER A 27 25.80 -4.24 -6.17
CA SER A 27 25.08 -4.79 -5.02
C SER A 27 23.79 -3.96 -4.85
N ILE A 28 22.70 -4.38 -5.50
CA ILE A 28 21.37 -3.75 -5.41
C ILE A 28 20.75 -3.82 -4.00
N GLY A 29 21.49 -4.38 -3.03
CA GLY A 29 21.14 -4.28 -1.62
C GLY A 29 21.35 -2.86 -1.08
N GLY A 30 20.28 -2.24 -0.57
CA GLY A 30 20.32 -0.94 0.09
C GLY A 30 19.73 0.22 -0.71
N LEU A 31 19.52 1.35 -0.04
CA LEU A 31 18.97 2.58 -0.63
C LEU A 31 20.05 3.52 -1.19
N VAL A 32 21.33 3.19 -1.04
CA VAL A 32 22.48 4.06 -1.33
C VAL A 32 23.70 3.20 -1.68
N ASP A 33 24.61 3.70 -2.50
CA ASP A 33 25.91 3.07 -2.70
C ASP A 33 26.66 2.85 -1.39
N PRO A 34 27.44 1.75 -1.26
CA PRO A 34 28.20 1.42 -0.05
C PRO A 34 29.11 2.54 0.44
N GLN A 35 29.66 3.34 -0.48
CA GLN A 35 30.56 4.46 -0.19
C GLN A 35 29.88 5.62 0.58
N TYR A 36 28.55 5.74 0.51
CA TYR A 36 27.78 6.84 1.12
C TYR A 36 26.95 6.40 2.33
N LEU A 37 26.97 5.12 2.72
CA LEU A 37 26.16 4.58 3.82
C LEU A 37 26.34 5.38 5.13
N ASN A 38 27.60 5.60 5.54
CA ASN A 38 27.95 6.29 6.79
C ASN A 38 28.29 7.79 6.61
N GLN A 39 28.07 8.35 5.42
CA GLN A 39 28.34 9.77 5.18
C GLN A 39 27.12 10.63 5.51
N PRO A 40 27.32 11.87 6.00
CA PRO A 40 26.24 12.84 6.18
C PRO A 40 25.54 13.14 4.85
N MET A 41 24.34 13.70 4.94
CA MET A 41 23.47 13.90 3.78
C MET A 41 24.08 14.94 2.82
N SER A 42 24.71 14.45 1.75
CA SER A 42 25.28 15.25 0.66
C SER A 42 24.45 15.16 -0.62
N TRP A 43 24.61 16.12 -1.53
CA TRP A 43 23.94 16.08 -2.84
C TRP A 43 24.28 14.81 -3.64
N ALA A 44 25.52 14.32 -3.54
CA ALA A 44 25.95 13.07 -4.16
C ALA A 44 25.22 11.85 -3.58
N LYS A 45 25.03 11.79 -2.25
CA LYS A 45 24.25 10.75 -1.59
C LYS A 45 22.76 10.83 -1.96
N PHE A 46 22.20 12.03 -2.12
CA PHE A 46 20.80 12.19 -2.55
C PHE A 46 20.57 11.66 -3.97
N LYS A 47 21.50 11.95 -4.88
CA LYS A 47 21.45 11.44 -6.25
C LYS A 47 21.57 9.91 -6.27
N SER A 48 22.50 9.34 -5.49
CA SER A 48 22.65 7.88 -5.33
C SER A 48 21.37 7.24 -4.78
N VAL A 49 20.68 7.89 -3.83
CA VAL A 49 19.36 7.45 -3.36
C VAL A 49 18.35 7.40 -4.49
N LEU A 50 18.18 8.48 -5.25
CA LEU A 50 17.22 8.52 -6.37
C LEU A 50 17.49 7.43 -7.41
N GLU A 51 18.76 7.16 -7.71
CA GLU A 51 19.19 6.14 -8.67
C GLU A 51 18.93 4.71 -8.18
N HIS A 52 18.86 4.47 -6.87
CA HIS A 52 18.54 3.15 -6.29
C HIS A 52 17.07 3.00 -5.88
N LEU A 53 16.32 4.10 -5.75
CA LEU A 53 14.96 4.12 -5.24
C LEU A 53 13.91 3.56 -6.20
N TRP A 54 14.17 3.58 -7.52
CA TRP A 54 13.21 3.07 -8.51
C TRP A 54 12.99 1.55 -8.40
N ILE A 55 14.00 0.76 -8.00
CA ILE A 55 13.88 -0.70 -7.85
C ILE A 55 12.92 -1.06 -6.70
N PRO A 56 13.12 -0.58 -5.45
CA PRO A 56 12.16 -0.78 -4.38
C PRO A 56 10.78 -0.22 -4.71
N VAL A 57 10.69 0.93 -5.38
CA VAL A 57 9.41 1.54 -5.74
C VAL A 57 8.64 0.67 -6.73
N ILE A 58 9.28 0.08 -7.73
CA ILE A 58 8.60 -0.82 -8.67
C ILE A 58 8.18 -2.11 -7.95
N ILE A 59 9.05 -2.70 -7.14
CA ILE A 59 8.76 -3.97 -6.47
C ILE A 59 7.63 -3.82 -5.45
N ILE A 60 7.75 -2.83 -4.56
CA ILE A 60 6.77 -2.56 -3.49
C ILE A 60 5.51 -1.94 -4.09
N GLY A 61 5.67 -0.96 -4.99
CA GLY A 61 4.56 -0.22 -5.60
C GLY A 61 3.73 -1.06 -6.57
N ALA A 62 4.34 -1.94 -7.38
CA ALA A 62 3.57 -2.84 -8.25
C ALA A 62 2.73 -3.83 -7.43
N GLY A 63 3.26 -4.32 -6.31
CA GLY A 63 2.54 -5.20 -5.39
C GLY A 63 1.33 -4.52 -4.75
N GLY A 64 1.53 -3.34 -4.17
CA GLY A 64 0.45 -2.52 -3.61
C GLY A 64 -0.63 -2.17 -4.63
N THR A 65 -0.20 -1.79 -5.85
CA THR A 65 -1.11 -1.45 -6.95
C THR A 65 -1.94 -2.66 -7.40
N ALA A 66 -1.36 -3.87 -7.45
CA ALA A 66 -2.10 -5.08 -7.80
C ALA A 66 -3.19 -5.41 -6.78
N GLY A 67 -2.90 -5.26 -5.49
CA GLY A 67 -3.88 -5.40 -4.41
C GLY A 67 -5.01 -4.38 -4.54
N MET A 68 -4.66 -3.12 -4.74
CA MET A 68 -5.58 -2.00 -4.94
C MET A 68 -6.52 -2.22 -6.14
N ILE A 69 -6.00 -2.65 -7.29
CA ILE A 69 -6.82 -2.99 -8.48
C ILE A 69 -7.79 -4.12 -8.17
N ARG A 70 -7.39 -5.14 -7.40
CA ARG A 70 -8.30 -6.24 -7.02
C ARG A 70 -9.45 -5.73 -6.16
N LYS A 71 -9.15 -4.97 -5.11
CA LYS A 71 -10.17 -4.41 -4.21
C LYS A 71 -11.16 -3.52 -5.00
N LEU A 72 -10.62 -2.64 -5.85
CA LEU A 72 -11.44 -1.80 -6.73
C LEU A 72 -12.33 -2.62 -7.68
N ARG A 73 -11.79 -3.68 -8.28
CA ARG A 73 -12.57 -4.57 -9.17
C ARG A 73 -13.68 -5.29 -8.42
N ALA A 74 -13.42 -5.78 -7.20
CA ALA A 74 -14.43 -6.44 -6.37
C ALA A 74 -15.56 -5.46 -6.04
N ASN A 75 -15.24 -4.28 -5.50
CA ASN A 75 -16.22 -3.25 -5.19
C ASN A 75 -17.01 -2.80 -6.43
N LEU A 76 -16.35 -2.69 -7.59
CA LEU A 76 -17.01 -2.32 -8.83
C LEU A 76 -17.99 -3.41 -9.32
N LEU A 77 -17.64 -4.69 -9.18
CA LEU A 77 -18.53 -5.80 -9.52
C LEU A 77 -19.80 -5.79 -8.67
N ASP A 78 -19.68 -5.50 -7.37
CA ASP A 78 -20.83 -5.38 -6.47
C ASP A 78 -21.71 -4.17 -6.83
N GLU A 79 -21.11 -3.03 -7.18
CA GLU A 79 -21.85 -1.83 -7.58
C GLU A 79 -22.58 -1.99 -8.92
N LEU A 80 -22.07 -2.83 -9.83
CA LEU A 80 -22.72 -3.14 -11.10
C LEU A 80 -24.02 -3.95 -10.94
N GLN A 81 -24.18 -4.67 -9.83
CA GLN A 81 -25.41 -5.43 -9.54
C GLN A 81 -26.53 -4.57 -8.94
N LYS A 82 -26.26 -3.30 -8.58
CA LYS A 82 -27.24 -2.45 -7.92
C LYS A 82 -28.26 -1.84 -8.88
N GLN A 83 -29.49 -1.66 -8.39
CA GLN A 83 -30.64 -1.19 -9.18
C GLN A 83 -30.40 0.14 -9.90
N TYR A 84 -29.59 1.05 -9.34
CA TYR A 84 -29.31 2.34 -9.98
C TYR A 84 -28.52 2.17 -11.29
N TYR A 85 -27.64 1.15 -11.39
CA TYR A 85 -26.88 0.88 -12.61
C TYR A 85 -27.76 0.22 -13.67
N VAL A 86 -28.58 -0.77 -13.26
CA VAL A 86 -29.56 -1.44 -14.13
C VAL A 86 -30.53 -0.42 -14.71
N THR A 87 -31.03 0.51 -13.88
CA THR A 87 -31.92 1.58 -14.33
C THR A 87 -31.23 2.55 -15.29
N ALA A 88 -29.98 2.92 -15.04
CA ALA A 88 -29.22 3.77 -15.96
C ALA A 88 -29.03 3.12 -17.33
N ARG A 89 -28.78 1.80 -17.36
CA ARG A 89 -28.72 1.01 -18.60
C ARG A 89 -30.08 0.93 -19.30
N ALA A 90 -31.16 0.70 -18.56
CA ALA A 90 -32.52 0.68 -19.10
C ALA A 90 -32.96 2.03 -19.70
N LYS A 91 -32.47 3.14 -19.15
CA LYS A 91 -32.66 4.50 -19.70
C LYS A 91 -31.80 4.81 -20.93
N GLY A 92 -31.05 3.84 -21.46
CA GLY A 92 -30.24 4.01 -22.67
C GLY A 92 -28.93 4.77 -22.48
N LEU A 93 -28.43 4.93 -21.24
CA LEU A 93 -27.12 5.57 -21.06
C LEU A 93 -26.01 4.71 -21.66
N PRO A 94 -25.06 5.30 -22.41
CA PRO A 94 -23.93 4.57 -22.96
C PRO A 94 -23.07 3.97 -21.82
N PRO A 95 -22.58 2.73 -21.98
CA PRO A 95 -21.97 1.95 -20.90
C PRO A 95 -20.80 2.67 -20.20
N GLY A 96 -19.97 3.41 -20.95
CA GLY A 96 -18.86 4.18 -20.37
C GLY A 96 -19.32 5.33 -19.48
N LYS A 97 -20.37 6.07 -19.87
CA LYS A 97 -20.94 7.15 -19.03
C LYS A 97 -21.67 6.59 -17.82
N ALA A 98 -22.41 5.49 -17.99
CA ALA A 98 -23.10 4.82 -16.89
C ALA A 98 -22.12 4.31 -15.82
N LEU A 99 -21.00 3.72 -16.25
CA LEU A 99 -19.95 3.19 -15.36
C LEU A 99 -19.18 4.28 -14.61
N ARG A 100 -18.77 5.36 -15.29
CA ARG A 100 -17.95 6.42 -14.67
C ARG A 100 -18.75 7.28 -13.69
N LYS A 101 -20.03 7.51 -13.97
CA LYS A 101 -20.84 8.47 -13.22
C LYS A 101 -21.33 7.94 -11.87
N TYR A 102 -21.66 6.65 -11.78
CA TYR A 102 -22.23 6.07 -10.54
C TYR A 102 -21.37 4.95 -9.94
N PRO A 103 -21.22 3.75 -10.56
CA PRO A 103 -20.53 2.63 -9.93
C PRO A 103 -19.07 2.94 -9.59
N LEU A 104 -18.34 3.61 -10.48
CA LEU A 104 -16.94 3.91 -10.26
C LEU A 104 -16.74 4.84 -9.05
N ARG A 105 -17.53 5.91 -8.93
CA ARG A 105 -17.42 6.84 -7.80
C ARG A 105 -17.70 6.15 -6.47
N MET A 106 -18.68 5.23 -6.43
CA MET A 106 -19.03 4.49 -5.21
C MET A 106 -18.01 3.41 -4.87
N ALA A 107 -17.49 2.69 -5.86
CA ALA A 107 -16.45 1.69 -5.66
C ALA A 107 -15.12 2.27 -5.14
N LEU A 108 -14.91 3.59 -5.33
CA LEU A 108 -13.75 4.31 -4.80
C LEU A 108 -13.89 4.69 -3.32
N ASN A 109 -15.06 4.57 -2.67
CA ASN A 109 -15.20 4.93 -1.25
C ASN A 109 -14.24 4.13 -0.35
N PHE A 110 -13.97 2.88 -0.71
CA PHE A 110 -13.00 2.03 -0.02
C PHE A 110 -11.59 2.63 0.04
N PHE A 111 -11.21 3.51 -0.90
CA PHE A 111 -9.93 4.22 -0.82
C PHE A 111 -9.79 5.08 0.42
N ILE A 112 -10.90 5.65 0.88
CA ILE A 112 -10.91 6.53 2.04
C ILE A 112 -10.68 5.69 3.30
N SER A 113 -11.25 4.47 3.34
CA SER A 113 -11.00 3.48 4.40
C SER A 113 -9.54 3.04 4.45
N ASP A 114 -8.93 2.79 3.29
CA ASP A 114 -7.53 2.37 3.17
C ASP A 114 -6.52 3.47 3.57
N ILE A 115 -6.93 4.75 3.69
CA ILE A 115 -6.04 5.83 4.17
C ILE A 115 -5.54 5.55 5.59
N GLY A 116 -6.35 4.87 6.42
CA GLY A 116 -5.97 4.56 7.79
C GLY A 116 -4.72 3.68 7.89
N ASP A 117 -4.47 2.85 6.88
CA ASP A 117 -3.32 1.95 6.84
C ASP A 117 -2.02 2.66 6.39
N ILE A 118 -2.10 3.91 5.89
CA ILE A 118 -0.93 4.65 5.41
C ILE A 118 0.05 4.92 6.56
N LEU A 119 -0.43 5.35 7.73
CA LEU A 119 0.45 5.69 8.86
C LEU A 119 1.24 4.46 9.37
N PRO A 120 0.61 3.31 9.65
CA PRO A 120 1.34 2.09 10.00
C PRO A 120 2.29 1.63 8.88
N SER A 121 1.86 1.72 7.62
CA SER A 121 2.63 1.26 6.47
C SER A 121 3.91 2.07 6.23
N ILE A 122 3.98 3.33 6.66
CA ILE A 122 5.21 4.12 6.59
C ILE A 122 6.29 3.52 7.50
N VAL A 123 5.91 2.95 8.64
CA VAL A 123 6.83 2.42 9.65
C VAL A 123 7.14 0.94 9.41
N SER A 124 6.14 0.12 9.10
CA SER A 124 6.27 -1.33 8.94
C SER A 124 6.33 -1.77 7.46
N GLY A 125 6.39 -0.83 6.51
CA GLY A 125 6.31 -1.09 5.08
C GLY A 125 7.11 -2.31 4.60
N ALA A 126 6.41 -3.27 3.97
CA ALA A 126 6.92 -4.47 3.30
C ALA A 126 8.19 -5.10 3.92
N GLU A 127 8.12 -5.50 5.19
CA GLU A 127 9.25 -5.99 6.01
C GLU A 127 10.09 -7.08 5.34
N ILE A 128 9.43 -8.11 4.79
CA ILE A 128 10.11 -9.23 4.13
C ILE A 128 10.82 -8.77 2.84
N VAL A 129 10.19 -7.88 2.08
CA VAL A 129 10.79 -7.31 0.86
C VAL A 129 11.99 -6.44 1.23
N ALA A 130 11.89 -5.67 2.31
CA ALA A 130 13.00 -4.87 2.83
C ALA A 130 14.18 -5.73 3.28
N ILE A 131 13.93 -6.90 3.88
CA ILE A 131 14.98 -7.87 4.22
C ILE A 131 15.66 -8.40 2.95
N VAL A 132 14.89 -8.83 1.95
CA VAL A 132 15.41 -9.37 0.68
C VAL A 132 16.27 -8.34 -0.05
N LEU A 133 15.80 -7.08 -0.09
CA LEU A 133 16.50 -5.97 -0.73
C LEU A 133 17.54 -5.30 0.18
N SER A 134 17.81 -5.83 1.37
CA SER A 134 18.73 -5.27 2.37
C SER A 134 18.51 -3.76 2.64
N LEU A 135 17.25 -3.32 2.64
CA LEU A 135 16.88 -1.93 2.87
C LEU A 135 17.04 -1.57 4.35
N GLN A 136 17.59 -0.39 4.63
CA GLN A 136 17.67 0.15 5.99
C GLN A 136 16.33 0.78 6.40
N THR A 137 15.30 -0.04 6.56
CA THR A 137 14.00 0.38 7.10
C THR A 137 13.78 -0.16 8.51
N THR A 138 12.73 0.29 9.18
CA THR A 138 12.32 -0.16 10.51
C THR A 138 11.74 -1.59 10.53
N GLY A 139 11.23 -2.08 9.40
CA GLY A 139 10.67 -3.44 9.28
C GLY A 139 11.67 -4.56 9.62
N PRO A 140 12.86 -4.61 9.00
CA PRO A 140 13.90 -5.57 9.36
C PRO A 140 14.32 -5.52 10.83
N LEU A 141 14.25 -4.36 11.48
CA LEU A 141 14.56 -4.23 12.91
C LEU A 141 13.51 -4.93 13.78
N LEU A 142 12.22 -4.81 13.45
CA LEU A 142 11.16 -5.53 14.13
C LEU A 142 11.33 -7.06 13.99
N ILE A 143 11.58 -7.55 12.78
CA ILE A 143 11.78 -8.99 12.56
C ILE A 143 13.00 -9.51 13.33
N ARG A 144 14.09 -8.75 13.36
CA ARG A 144 15.27 -9.10 14.17
C ARG A 144 14.96 -9.14 15.66
N ALA A 145 14.23 -8.16 16.18
CA ALA A 145 13.81 -8.13 17.58
C ALA A 145 12.97 -9.36 17.96
N LEU A 146 12.05 -9.76 17.07
CA LEU A 146 11.24 -10.97 17.26
C LEU A 146 12.10 -12.25 17.25
N GLN A 147 13.05 -12.35 16.32
CA GLN A 147 13.96 -13.49 16.23
C GLN A 147 14.92 -13.59 17.41
N SER A 148 15.43 -12.46 17.90
CA SER A 148 16.30 -12.38 19.06
C SER A 148 15.54 -12.43 20.38
N GLN A 149 14.21 -12.59 20.35
CA GLN A 149 13.33 -12.55 21.51
C GLN A 149 13.49 -11.28 22.38
N ASP A 150 13.85 -10.16 21.75
CA ASP A 150 13.86 -8.86 22.42
C ASP A 150 12.42 -8.35 22.52
N MET A 151 11.71 -8.84 23.55
CA MET A 151 10.30 -8.55 23.79
C MET A 151 10.05 -7.06 24.07
N TYR A 152 11.05 -6.34 24.61
CA TYR A 152 10.92 -4.92 24.89
C TYR A 152 10.95 -4.11 23.59
N LEU A 153 11.92 -4.40 22.71
CA LEU A 153 12.02 -3.73 21.42
C LEU A 153 10.83 -4.10 20.52
N ALA A 154 10.52 -5.39 20.39
CA ALA A 154 9.38 -5.85 19.60
C ALA A 154 8.04 -5.32 20.15
N GLY A 155 7.85 -5.34 21.47
CA GLY A 155 6.66 -4.80 22.12
C GLY A 155 6.49 -3.30 21.90
N SER A 156 7.58 -2.54 21.95
CA SER A 156 7.58 -1.09 21.69
C SER A 156 7.20 -0.78 20.24
N PHE A 157 7.74 -1.53 19.28
CA PHE A 157 7.33 -1.43 17.87
C PHE A 157 5.86 -1.76 17.67
N LEU A 158 5.36 -2.85 18.25
CA LEU A 158 3.96 -3.25 18.13
C LEU A 158 3.01 -2.24 18.78
N MET A 159 3.34 -1.69 19.95
CA MET A 159 2.55 -0.63 20.58
C MET A 159 2.51 0.62 19.71
N PHE A 160 3.66 1.04 19.18
CA PHE A 160 3.74 2.21 18.31
C PHE A 160 2.94 2.01 17.02
N LEU A 161 3.05 0.84 16.39
CA LEU A 161 2.29 0.49 15.19
C LEU A 161 0.78 0.47 15.47
N SER A 162 0.37 -0.11 16.60
CA SER A 162 -1.02 -0.15 17.04
C SER A 162 -1.58 1.26 17.27
N PHE A 163 -0.80 2.13 17.92
CA PHE A 163 -1.18 3.53 18.12
C PHE A 163 -1.37 4.27 16.79
N LEU A 164 -0.44 4.13 15.85
CA LEU A 164 -0.57 4.71 14.50
C LEU A 164 -1.78 4.14 13.75
N THR A 165 -2.08 2.86 13.95
CA THR A 165 -3.24 2.20 13.32
C THR A 165 -4.53 2.81 13.84
N VAL A 166 -4.67 2.97 15.16
CA VAL A 166 -5.85 3.61 15.77
C VAL A 166 -6.03 5.04 15.27
N ILE A 167 -4.95 5.83 15.21
CA ILE A 167 -5.01 7.20 14.66
C ILE A 167 -5.39 7.19 13.19
N GLY A 168 -4.78 6.31 12.40
CA GLY A 168 -5.06 6.20 10.97
C GLY A 168 -6.52 5.85 10.69
N VAL A 169 -7.04 4.83 11.36
CA VAL A 169 -8.45 4.43 11.25
C VAL A 169 -9.39 5.56 11.67
N LEU A 170 -9.09 6.26 12.77
CA LEU A 170 -9.88 7.41 13.20
C LEU A 170 -9.91 8.53 12.14
N ILE A 171 -8.77 8.85 11.52
CA ILE A 171 -8.69 9.83 10.43
C ILE A 171 -9.52 9.37 9.23
N SER A 172 -9.43 8.09 8.88
CA SER A 172 -10.21 7.47 7.80
C SER A 172 -11.72 7.59 8.06
N ASP A 173 -12.18 7.28 9.28
CA ASP A 173 -13.59 7.35 9.66
C ASP A 173 -14.13 8.78 9.61
N ILE A 174 -13.34 9.76 10.09
CA ILE A 174 -13.68 11.17 9.98
C ILE A 174 -13.74 11.61 8.52
N ALA A 175 -12.77 11.21 7.70
CA ALA A 175 -12.75 11.53 6.28
C ALA A 175 -13.96 10.94 5.54
N LEU A 176 -14.34 9.70 5.85
CA LEU A 176 -15.55 9.06 5.34
C LEU A 176 -16.81 9.82 5.75
N ALA A 177 -16.93 10.19 7.03
CA ALA A 177 -18.08 10.92 7.54
C ALA A 177 -18.26 12.31 6.88
N ILE A 178 -17.16 12.97 6.52
CA ILE A 178 -17.17 14.26 5.81
C ILE A 178 -17.51 14.07 4.32
N LEU A 179 -16.90 13.08 3.66
CA LEU A 179 -17.00 12.92 2.21
C LEU A 179 -18.31 12.22 1.77
N ASP A 180 -18.86 11.33 2.60
CA ASP A 180 -20.10 10.62 2.31
C ASP A 180 -21.22 10.94 3.33
N PRO A 181 -22.05 11.95 3.05
CA PRO A 181 -23.19 12.31 3.90
C PRO A 181 -24.27 11.21 3.98
N ARG A 182 -24.21 10.13 3.17
CA ARG A 182 -25.16 9.01 3.25
C ARG A 182 -24.91 8.10 4.44
N ILE A 183 -23.68 8.04 4.94
CA ILE A 183 -23.34 7.28 6.16
C ILE A 183 -24.11 7.88 7.36
N ARG A 184 -24.30 9.20 7.35
CA ARG A 184 -25.09 9.94 8.34
C ARG A 184 -26.59 9.61 8.32
N LEU A 185 -27.12 9.10 7.19
CA LEU A 185 -28.54 8.73 7.05
C LEU A 185 -28.84 7.32 7.57
N GLN A 186 -27.86 6.42 7.66
CA GLN A 186 -28.06 5.08 8.24
C GLN A 186 -28.11 5.08 9.77
N GLY A 187 -27.50 6.09 10.41
CA GLY A 187 -27.59 6.30 11.87
C GLY A 187 -28.95 6.81 12.36
N THR A 188 -29.80 7.30 11.45
CA THR A 188 -31.20 7.60 11.74
C THR A 188 -32.03 6.36 11.48
N ALA A 189 -31.89 5.35 12.34
CA ALA A 189 -32.93 4.34 12.48
C ALA A 189 -34.23 5.09 12.83
N THR A 190 -35.14 5.14 11.87
CA THR A 190 -36.54 5.56 12.05
C THR A 190 -37.09 4.87 13.29
N LYS A 191 -37.32 5.66 14.34
CA LYS A 191 -38.33 5.36 15.35
C LYS A 191 -39.72 5.59 14.78
#